data_AF-A0A0L8HWW3-F1
#
_entry.id   AF-A0A0L8HWW3-F1
#
_cell.length_a   1.000
_cell.length_b   1.000
_cell.length_c   1.000
_cell.angle_alpha   90.00
_cell.angle_beta   90.00
_cell.angle_gamma   90.00
#
_symmetry.space_group_name_H-M   'P 1'
#
loop_
_entity.id
_entity.type
_entity.pdbx_description
1 polymer ?
#
loop_
_entity_poly.entity_id
_entity_poly.type
_entity_poly.pdbx_seq_one_letter_code
_entity_poly.pdbx_strand_id
1 'polypeptide(L)' 'HFTQVVWKGSKELGIGRGCAEDGSYFVVANYRPAGNVLGKFEDNVFRPKK' A
#
# COMPACT_ATOMS: atom_id res chain seq x y z
N HIS A 1 -2.41 6.67 -2.80
CA HIS A 1 -2.42 5.21 -2.54
C HIS A 1 -1.48 4.41 -3.44
N PHE A 2 -1.53 4.53 -4.78
CA PHE A 2 -0.69 3.76 -5.71
C PHE A 2 0.78 3.56 -5.28
N THR A 3 1.47 4.64 -4.92
CA THR A 3 2.90 4.62 -4.57
C THR A 3 3.23 3.73 -3.37
N GLN A 4 2.31 3.56 -2.41
CA GLN A 4 2.49 2.63 -1.29
C GLN A 4 2.39 1.17 -1.73
N VAL A 5 1.52 0.88 -2.71
CA VAL A 5 1.30 -0.48 -3.22
C VAL A 5 2.55 -1.01 -3.93
N VAL A 6 3.25 -0.13 -4.64
CA VAL A 6 4.45 -0.49 -5.42
C VAL A 6 5.77 -0.15 -4.70
N TRP A 7 5.72 0.22 -3.41
CA TRP A 7 6.88 0.70 -2.67
C TRP A 7 7.90 -0.42 -2.42
N LYS A 8 9.06 -0.38 -3.10
CA LYS A 8 10.13 -1.39 -2.98
C LYS A 8 10.56 -1.68 -1.53
N GLY A 9 10.56 -0.65 -0.69
CA GLY A 9 11.00 -0.72 0.70
C GLY A 9 10.04 -1.44 1.63
N SER A 10 8.75 -1.56 1.28
CA SER A 10 7.75 -2.26 2.09
C SER A 10 7.93 -3.77 1.90
N LYS A 11 7.95 -4.51 3.02
CA LYS A 11 8.29 -5.94 3.07
C LYS A 11 7.14 -6.81 3.54
N GLU A 12 6.23 -6.23 4.29
CA GLU A 12 5.09 -6.90 4.89
C GLU A 12 3.82 -6.15 4.52
N LEU A 13 2.76 -6.91 4.26
CA LEU A 13 1.43 -6.42 3.91
C LEU A 13 0.41 -7.16 4.78
N GLY A 14 -0.40 -6.40 5.51
CA GLY A 14 -1.58 -6.89 6.19
C GLY A 14 -2.84 -6.31 5.55
N ILE A 15 -3.84 -7.15 5.28
CA ILE A 15 -5.14 -6.71 4.73
C ILE A 15 -6.24 -7.17 5.68
N GLY A 16 -7.11 -6.24 6.08
CA GLY A 16 -8.32 -6.51 6.82
C GLY A 16 -9.55 -6.08 6.03
N ARG A 17 -10.64 -6.83 6.15
CA ARG A 17 -11.94 -6.47 5.57
C ARG A 17 -13.04 -6.58 6.62
N GLY A 18 -13.87 -5.55 6.74
CA GLY A 18 -15.11 -5.55 7.52
C GLY A 18 -16.32 -5.32 6.61
N CYS A 19 -17.47 -5.86 6.99
CA CYS A 19 -18.77 -5.56 6.38
C CYS A 19 -19.60 -4.78 7.39
N ALA A 20 -20.21 -3.67 6.98
CA ALA A 20 -21.16 -2.94 7.80
C ALA A 20 -22.57 -3.52 7.67
N GLU A 21 -23.48 -3.10 8.55
CA GLU A 21 -24.87 -3.57 8.59
C GLU A 21 -25.65 -3.21 7.31
N ASP A 22 -25.25 -2.14 6.61
CA ASP A 22 -25.82 -1.73 5.33
C ASP A 22 -25.28 -2.55 4.13
N GLY A 23 -24.41 -3.53 4.39
CA GLY A 23 -23.78 -4.37 3.37
C GLY A 23 -22.56 -3.76 2.68
N SER A 24 -22.13 -2.56 3.09
CA SER A 24 -20.90 -1.95 2.57
C SER A 24 -19.65 -2.64 3.12
N TYR A 25 -18.58 -2.67 2.33
CA TYR A 25 -17.30 -3.27 2.73
C TYR A 25 -16.24 -2.21 2.98
N PHE A 26 -15.54 -2.34 4.11
CA PHE A 26 -14.36 -1.56 4.45
C PHE A 26 -13.13 -2.44 4.30
N VAL A 27 -12.18 -2.03 3.47
CA VAL A 27 -10.91 -2.73 3.28
C VAL A 27 -9.77 -1.83 3.74
N VAL A 28 -8.95 -2.34 4.64
CA VAL A 28 -7.77 -1.64 5.17
C VAL A 28 -6.53 -2.43 4.80
N ALA A 29 -5.52 -1.75 4.27
CA ALA A 29 -4.21 -2.32 3.98
C ALA A 29 -3.15 -1.60 4.80
N ASN A 30 -2.32 -2.36 5.52
CA ASN A 30 -1.20 -1.86 6.29
C ASN A 30 0.12 -2.41 5.72
N TYR A 31 1.13 -1.55 5.61
CA TYR A 31 2.41 -1.87 4.98
C TYR A 31 3.55 -1.61 5.95
N ARG A 32 4.49 -2.55 6.08
CA ARG A 32 5.68 -2.39 6.93
C ARG A 32 6.96 -2.77 6.18
N PRO A 33 8.04 -1.98 6.25
CA PRO A 33 8.08 -0.57 6.63
C PRO A 33 7.14 0.31 5.81
N ALA A 34 6.70 1.44 6.37
CA ALA A 34 5.83 2.38 5.69
C ALA A 34 6.51 2.98 4.45
N GLY A 35 5.73 3.16 3.38
CA GLY A 35 6.15 3.81 2.16
C GLY A 35 5.79 5.30 2.12
N ASN A 36 5.82 5.89 0.94
CA ASN A 36 5.51 7.32 0.69
C ASN A 36 6.37 8.28 1.51
N VAL A 37 7.60 7.89 1.85
CA VAL A 37 8.55 8.76 2.54
C VAL A 37 9.04 9.82 1.55
N LEU A 38 8.91 11.10 1.93
CA LEU A 38 9.36 12.22 1.12
C LEU A 38 10.86 12.08 0.78
N GLY A 39 11.23 12.37 -0.47
CA GLY A 39 12.62 12.22 -0.92
C GLY A 39 13.10 10.78 -1.16
N LYS A 40 12.22 9.77 -1.08
CA LYS A 40 12.56 8.36 -1.33
C LYS A 40 11.83 7.73 -2.51
N PHE A 41 11.14 8.51 -3.32
CA PHE A 41 10.29 8.01 -4.41
C PHE A 41 11.09 7.36 -5.54
N GLU A 42 12.20 7.97 -5.97
CA GLU A 42 13.03 7.42 -7.06
C GLU A 42 13.61 6.04 -6.73
N ASP A 43 13.96 5.82 -5.46
CA ASP A 43 14.50 4.55 -4.97
C ASP A 43 13.44 3.46 -4.80
N ASN A 44 12.16 3.83 -4.73
CA ASN A 44 11.07 2.93 -4.30
C ASN A 44 9.94 2.76 -5.31
N VAL A 45 9.75 3.66 -6.27
CA VAL A 45 8.66 3.63 -7.25
C VAL A 45 9.26 3.54 -8.66
N PHE A 46 9.34 2.32 -9.19
CA PHE A 46 9.91 2.06 -10.51
C PHE A 46 8.88 2.13 -11.61
N ARG A 47 9.34 2.42 -12.84
CA ARG A 47 8.50 2.31 -14.03
C ARG A 47 8.08 0.85 -14.26
N PRO A 48 6.83 0.59 -14.71
CA PRO A 48 6.41 -0.73 -15.12
C PRO A 48 7.35 -1.31 -16.17
N LYS A 49 7.66 -2.61 -16.06
CA LYS A 49 8.35 -3.31 -17.13
C LYS A 49 7.36 -3.57 -18.27
N LYS A 50 7.82 -3.42 -19.51
CA LYS A 50 7.08 -3.80 -20.73
C LYS A 50 6.91 -5.31 -20.80
#